data_AF-A0A958ALC4-F1
#
_entry.id   AF-A0A958ALC4-F1
#
_cell.length_a   1.000
_cell.length_b   1.000
_cell.length_c   1.000
_cell.angle_alpha   90.00
_cell.angle_beta   90.00
_cell.angle_gamma   90.00
#
_symmetry.space_group_name_H-M   'P 1'
#
loop_
_entity.id
_entity.type
_entity.pdbx_description
1 polymer ?
#
loop_
_entity_poly.entity_id
_entity_poly.type
_entity_poly.pdbx_seq_one_letter_code
_entity_poly.pdbx_strand_id
1 'polypeptide(L)' 'MSHIPPNAVNEITHSFLIRLTWDRVAESWQILLKSTSGNDARLFSDLEAVLLYLEAVMRER' A
#
# COMPACT_ATOMS: atom_id res chain seq x y z
N MET A 1 -1.80 43.61 0.83
CA MET A 1 -2.56 42.34 0.88
C MET A 1 -1.60 41.25 0.45
N SER A 2 -1.18 40.38 1.36
CA SER A 2 -0.23 39.30 1.05
C SER A 2 -1.00 38.13 0.47
N HIS A 3 -0.76 37.81 -0.80
CA HIS A 3 -1.36 36.67 -1.47
C HIS A 3 -0.57 35.41 -1.08
N ILE A 4 -0.98 34.73 -0.01
CA ILE A 4 -0.39 33.45 0.38
C ILE A 4 -0.91 32.42 -0.64
N PRO A 5 -0.04 31.79 -1.46
CA PRO A 5 -0.50 30.71 -2.32
C PRO A 5 -1.03 29.59 -1.41
N PRO A 6 -2.14 28.92 -1.74
CA PRO A 6 -2.56 27.76 -0.99
C PRO A 6 -1.42 26.74 -1.12
N ASN A 7 -0.74 26.46 -0.01
CA ASN A 7 0.10 25.28 0.09
C ASN A 7 -0.84 24.10 -0.15
N ALA A 8 -0.91 23.61 -1.39
CA ALA A 8 -1.41 22.29 -1.69
C ALA A 8 -0.40 21.32 -1.09
N VAL A 9 -0.48 21.15 0.23
CA VAL A 9 0.17 20.04 0.92
C VAL A 9 -0.46 18.82 0.28
N ASN A 10 0.32 18.09 -0.51
CA ASN A 10 -0.08 16.80 -1.04
C ASN A 10 -0.13 15.87 0.17
N GLU A 11 -1.22 15.95 0.94
CA GLU A 11 -1.40 15.14 2.14
C GLU A 11 -1.52 13.69 1.70
N ILE A 12 -0.52 12.89 2.08
CA ILE A 12 -0.56 11.46 1.81
C ILE A 12 -1.64 10.87 2.69
N THR A 13 -2.82 10.67 2.10
CA THR A 13 -3.99 10.15 2.80
C THR A 13 -3.84 8.66 3.11
N HIS A 14 -3.09 7.94 2.28
CA HIS A 14 -2.85 6.51 2.42
C HIS A 14 -1.41 6.16 2.07
N SER A 15 -0.78 5.36 2.93
CA SER A 15 0.58 4.85 2.73
C SER A 15 0.60 3.37 3.06
N PHE A 16 1.22 2.58 2.19
CA PHE A 16 1.34 1.13 2.34
C PHE A 16 2.79 0.70 2.23
N LEU A 17 3.13 -0.36 2.96
CA LEU A 17 4.41 -1.05 2.86
C LEU A 17 4.20 -2.37 2.13
N ILE A 18 4.96 -2.60 1.07
CA ILE A 18 5.03 -3.87 0.35
C ILE A 18 6.35 -4.54 0.69
N ARG A 19 6.29 -5.75 1.24
CA ARG A 19 7.46 -6.59 1.50
C ARG A 19 7.40 -7.84 0.63
N LEU A 20 8.39 -8.00 -0.24
CA LEU A 20 8.59 -9.22 -1.02
C LEU A 20 9.61 -10.10 -0.30
N THR A 21 9.24 -11.37 -0.09
CA THR A 21 10.12 -12.37 0.52
C THR A 21 10.11 -13.61 -0.36
N TRP A 22 11.27 -14.14 -0.68
CA TRP A 22 11.37 -15.43 -1.37
C TRP A 22 11.33 -16.56 -0.34
N ASP A 23 10.29 -17.40 -0.41
CA ASP A 23 10.21 -18.62 0.38
C ASP A 23 10.98 -19.73 -0.34
N ARG A 24 12.08 -20.17 0.26
CA ARG A 24 12.92 -21.24 -0.31
C ARG A 24 12.29 -22.63 -0.19
N VAL A 25 11.38 -22.85 0.74
CA VAL A 25 10.73 -24.15 0.95
C VAL A 25 9.58 -24.33 -0.04
N ALA A 26 8.78 -23.27 -0.22
CA ALA A 26 7.69 -23.27 -1.19
C ALA A 26 8.13 -22.93 -2.62
N GLU A 27 9.39 -22.52 -2.81
CA GLU A 27 9.94 -22.01 -4.07
C GLU A 27 9.07 -20.91 -4.70
N SER A 28 8.55 -20.01 -3.86
CA SER A 28 7.57 -19.00 -4.27
C SER A 28 7.85 -17.65 -3.63
N TRP A 29 7.38 -16.59 -4.27
CA TRP A 29 7.32 -15.26 -3.65
C TRP A 29 6.15 -15.20 -2.66
N GLN A 30 6.40 -14.57 -1.52
CA GLN A 30 5.38 -14.13 -0.57
C GLN A 30 5.42 -12.62 -0.51
N ILE A 31 4.27 -11.99 -0.70
CA ILE A 31 4.14 -10.54 -0.76
C ILE A 31 3.24 -10.10 0.38
N LEU A 32 3.82 -9.42 1.38
CA LEU A 32 3.07 -8.85 2.49
C LEU A 32 2.77 -7.39 2.16
N LEU A 33 1.49 -7.03 2.16
CA LEU A 33 1.02 -5.66 2.13
C LEU A 33 0.58 -5.26 3.53
N LYS A 34 1.04 -4.11 4.02
CA LYS A 34 0.64 -3.56 5.31
C LYS A 34 0.31 -2.07 5.20
N SER A 35 -0.81 -1.65 5.76
CA SER A 35 -1.10 -0.22 5.91
C SER A 35 -0.17 0.41 6.95
N THR A 36 0.36 1.59 6.66
CA THR A 36 1.20 2.35 7.63
C THR A 36 0.38 3.04 8.72
N SER A 37 -0.92 3.26 8.47
CA SER A 37 -1.82 3.94 9.41
C SER A 37 -2.59 2.96 10.33
N GLY A 38 -2.39 1.65 10.18
CA GLY A 38 -3.12 0.64 10.94
C GLY A 38 -2.38 -0.68 11.11
N ASN A 39 -3.06 -1.65 11.74
CA ASN A 39 -2.51 -2.99 11.99
C ASN A 39 -2.87 -4.02 10.90
N ASP A 40 -3.64 -3.61 9.88
CA ASP A 40 -4.03 -4.51 8.80
C ASP A 40 -2.81 -4.86 7.93
N ALA A 41 -2.50 -6.15 7.92
CA ALA A 41 -1.50 -6.75 7.07
C ALA A 41 -2.10 -7.96 6.37
N ARG A 42 -1.83 -8.10 5.08
CA ARG A 42 -2.35 -9.18 4.24
C ARG A 42 -1.22 -9.76 3.40
N LEU A 43 -1.17 -11.09 3.35
CA LEU A 43 -0.21 -11.83 2.55
C LEU A 43 -0.83 -12.21 1.20
N PHE A 44 -0.03 -12.17 0.15
CA PHE A 44 -0.39 -12.49 -1.21
C PHE A 44 0.69 -13.38 -1.85
N SER A 45 0.27 -14.18 -2.83
CA SER A 45 1.14 -15.10 -3.56
C SER A 45 1.74 -14.48 -4.83
N ASP A 46 1.15 -13.38 -5.31
CA ASP A 46 1.52 -12.73 -6.56
C ASP A 46 1.25 -11.22 -6.49
N LEU A 47 1.88 -10.46 -7.39
CA LEU A 47 1.85 -9.00 -7.38
C LEU A 47 0.52 -8.45 -7.91
N GLU A 48 -0.15 -9.16 -8.83
CA GLU A 48 -1.41 -8.71 -9.42
C GLU A 48 -2.51 -8.64 -8.36
N ALA A 49 -2.61 -9.67 -7.52
CA ALA A 49 -3.54 -9.71 -6.41
C ALA A 49 -3.31 -8.57 -5.39
N VAL A 50 -2.05 -8.18 -5.16
CA VAL A 50 -1.69 -7.05 -4.29
C VAL A 50 -2.22 -5.74 -4.88
N LEU A 51 -2.00 -5.52 -6.17
CA LEU A 51 -2.39 -4.27 -6.85
C LEU A 51 -3.91 -4.14 -6.97
N LEU A 52 -4.61 -5.23 -7.31
CA LEU A 52 -6.08 -5.25 -7.34
C LEU A 52 -6.68 -4.98 -5.96
N TYR A 53 -6.10 -5.55 -4.90
CA TYR A 53 -6.53 -5.27 -3.54
C TYR A 53 -6.29 -3.80 -3.15
N LEU A 54 -5.13 -3.25 -3.47
CA LEU A 54 -4.82 -1.84 -3.23
C LEU A 54 -5.82 -0.92 -3.93
N GLU A 55 -6.14 -1.20 -5.19
CA GLU A 55 -7.13 -0.46 -5.95
C GLU A 55 -8.52 -0.51 -5.31
N ALA A 56 -8.97 -1.69 -4.86
CA ALA A 56 -10.24 -1.83 -4.16
C ALA A 56 -10.28 -1.01 -2.88
N VAL A 57 -9.22 -1.10 -2.05
CA VAL A 57 -9.10 -0.33 -0.80
C VAL A 57 -9.11 1.18 -1.06
N MET A 58 -8.47 1.62 -2.14
CA MET A 58 -8.44 3.04 -2.53
C MET A 58 -9.77 3.55 -3.13
N ARG A 59 -10.64 2.67 -3.65
CA ARG A 59 -11.96 3.05 -4.20
C ARG A 59 -13.08 3.04 -3.16
N GLU A 60 -13.00 2.20 -2.14
CA GLU A 60 -14.05 2.05 -1.12
C GLU A 60 -14.10 3.20 -0.09
N ARG A 61 -13.30 4.26 -0.25
CA ARG A 61 -13.19 5.39 0.67
C ARG A 61 -13.14 6.72 -0.08
#